data_AF-A0A960DUM2-F1
#
_entry.id   AF-A0A960DUM2-F1
#
_cell.length_a   1.000
_cell.length_b   1.000
_cell.length_c   1.000
_cell.angle_alpha   90.00
_cell.angle_beta   90.00
_cell.angle_gamma   90.00
#
_symmetry.space_group_name_H-M   'P 1'
#
loop_
_entity.id
_entity.type
_entity.pdbx_description
1 polymer ?
#
loop_
_entity_poly.entity_id
_entity_poly.type
_entity_poly.pdbx_seq_one_letter_code
_entity_poly.pdbx_strand_id
1 'polypeptide(L)'
;MDTELDRILADDYLDGLEVRSTAELREQRAECQAVETQVSYLRRMVQGRHDIVAGELARRDGGDAPSDVSDLVDRLPEILADRIHAPGPGRLPASMEPGELHGALADRLAEITGRVPIESPGDADHEALASAEHDLRELEAEVSRCRRQLFDRIDAVQAEITRRYREGVAKVDDLLARGDEA
;
A
#
# COMPACT_ATOMS: atom_id res chain seq x y z
N MET A 1 3.79 1.42 12.96
CA MET A 1 2.80 1.22 11.87
C MET A 1 1.58 0.54 12.43
N ASP A 2 1.71 -0.59 13.14
CA ASP A 2 0.56 -1.34 13.66
C ASP A 2 -0.32 -0.49 14.58
N THR A 3 0.27 0.18 15.58
CA THR A 3 -0.47 1.06 16.48
C THR A 3 -1.18 2.21 15.76
N GLU A 4 -0.53 2.84 14.77
CA GLU A 4 -1.13 3.92 14.00
C GLU A 4 -2.25 3.41 13.08
N LEU A 5 -2.01 2.28 12.40
CA LEU A 5 -2.97 1.64 11.51
C LEU A 5 -4.21 1.22 12.28
N ASP A 6 -4.05 0.52 13.40
CA ASP A 6 -5.15 0.06 14.26
C ASP A 6 -5.98 1.25 14.76
N ARG A 7 -5.34 2.33 15.21
CA ARG A 7 -6.05 3.54 15.64
C ARG A 7 -6.82 4.20 14.49
N ILE A 8 -6.25 4.30 13.29
CA ILE A 8 -6.93 4.93 12.14
C ILE A 8 -8.11 4.08 11.66
N LEU A 9 -7.97 2.75 11.73
CA LEU A 9 -9.00 1.81 11.30
C LEU A 9 -10.09 1.58 12.35
N ALA A 10 -9.89 1.99 13.60
CA ALA A 10 -10.89 1.92 14.66
C ALA A 10 -12.21 2.61 14.25
N ASP A 11 -13.34 2.05 14.70
CA ASP A 11 -14.67 2.50 14.28
C ASP A 11 -14.98 3.96 14.69
N ASP A 12 -14.39 4.43 15.79
CA ASP A 12 -14.58 5.74 16.39
C ASP A 12 -13.61 6.83 15.86
N TYR A 13 -12.67 6.48 14.98
CA TYR A 13 -11.63 7.42 14.50
C TYR A 13 -12.21 8.68 13.83
N LEU A 14 -13.36 8.54 13.16
CA LEU A 14 -14.06 9.63 12.48
C LEU A 14 -15.07 10.37 13.38
N ASP A 15 -15.14 10.05 14.67
CA ASP A 15 -16.10 10.70 15.55
C ASP A 15 -15.77 12.17 15.78
N GLY A 16 -16.78 13.03 15.64
CA GLY A 16 -16.68 14.46 15.89
C GLY A 16 -15.85 15.25 14.87
N LEU A 17 -15.77 14.80 13.61
CA LEU A 17 -15.11 15.56 12.54
C LEU A 17 -15.66 16.98 12.40
N GLU A 18 -16.95 17.19 12.65
CA GLU A 18 -17.61 18.49 12.47
C GLU A 18 -17.20 19.53 13.51
N VAL A 19 -16.77 19.09 14.70
CA VAL A 19 -16.41 19.98 15.81
C VAL A 19 -14.91 20.25 15.93
N ARG A 20 -14.06 19.44 15.27
CA ARG A 20 -12.60 19.65 15.21
C ARG A 20 -12.29 20.95 14.48
N SER A 21 -11.14 21.58 14.72
CA SER A 21 -10.65 22.71 13.94
C SER A 21 -10.19 22.27 12.55
N THR A 22 -10.14 23.20 11.59
CA THR A 22 -9.63 22.89 10.24
C THR A 22 -8.14 22.50 10.26
N ALA A 23 -7.38 22.99 11.25
CA ALA A 23 -6.00 22.61 11.44
C ALA A 23 -5.87 21.14 11.87
N GLU A 24 -6.66 20.71 12.86
CA GLU A 24 -6.70 19.31 13.31
C GLU A 24 -7.13 18.35 12.20
N LEU A 25 -8.13 18.73 11.39
CA LEU A 25 -8.54 17.92 10.23
C LEU A 25 -7.43 17.75 9.19
N ARG A 26 -6.62 18.79 8.96
CA ARG A 26 -5.47 18.71 8.03
C ARG A 26 -4.38 17.79 8.57
N GLU A 27 -4.10 17.87 9.86
CA GLU A 27 -3.14 16.99 10.55
C GLU A 27 -3.62 15.53 10.50
N GLN A 28 -4.88 15.28 10.84
CA GLN A 28 -5.50 13.95 10.75
C GLN A 28 -5.45 13.39 9.31
N ARG A 29 -5.70 14.22 8.30
CA ARG A 29 -5.56 13.83 6.89
C ARG A 29 -4.12 13.47 6.55
N ALA A 30 -3.15 14.28 6.95
CA ALA A 30 -1.73 14.04 6.69
C ALA A 30 -1.26 12.73 7.32
N GLU A 31 -1.71 12.44 8.54
CA GLU A 31 -1.46 11.19 9.23
C GLU A 31 -2.02 9.98 8.47
N CYS A 32 -3.30 10.04 8.07
CA CYS A 32 -3.91 8.98 7.26
C CYS A 32 -3.15 8.74 5.95
N GLN A 33 -2.72 9.83 5.28
CA GLN A 33 -1.98 9.76 4.03
C GLN A 33 -0.58 9.13 4.22
N ALA A 34 0.09 9.40 5.34
CA ALA A 34 1.39 8.80 5.63
C ALA A 34 1.28 7.28 5.82
N VAL A 35 0.30 6.82 6.60
CA VAL A 35 0.06 5.39 6.80
C VAL A 35 -0.42 4.72 5.50
N GLU A 36 -1.30 5.37 4.74
CA GLU A 36 -1.74 4.86 3.43
C GLU A 36 -0.56 4.70 2.47
N THR A 37 0.40 5.64 2.45
CA THR A 37 1.60 5.55 1.61
C THR A 37 2.43 4.31 1.96
N GLN A 38 2.62 4.03 3.25
CA GLN A 38 3.33 2.84 3.72
C GLN A 38 2.61 1.55 3.31
N VAL A 39 1.29 1.48 3.53
CA VAL A 39 0.46 0.32 3.15
C VAL A 39 0.44 0.12 1.62
N SER A 40 0.35 1.20 0.85
CA SER A 40 0.44 1.15 -0.62
C SER A 40 1.80 0.67 -1.11
N TYR A 41 2.88 1.06 -0.44
CA TYR A 41 4.21 0.55 -0.74
C TYR A 41 4.33 -0.94 -0.43
N LEU A 42 3.91 -1.36 0.77
CA LEU A 42 3.86 -2.77 1.14
C LEU A 42 3.05 -3.60 0.15
N ARG A 43 1.87 -3.11 -0.26
CA ARG A 43 1.02 -3.76 -1.26
C ARG A 43 1.77 -4.01 -2.56
N ARG A 44 2.47 -3.00 -3.10
CA ARG A 44 3.26 -3.15 -4.33
C ARG A 44 4.37 -4.17 -4.17
N MET A 45 5.00 -4.22 -2.99
CA MET A 45 6.00 -5.23 -2.73
C MET A 45 5.39 -6.63 -2.74
N VAL A 46 4.32 -6.88 -1.98
CA VAL A 46 3.62 -8.17 -1.95
C VAL A 46 3.22 -8.60 -3.36
N GLN A 47 2.65 -7.68 -4.15
CA GLN A 47 2.27 -7.93 -5.54
C GLN A 47 3.45 -8.36 -6.42
N GLY A 48 4.57 -7.64 -6.39
CA GLY A 48 5.73 -8.00 -7.19
C GLY A 48 6.28 -9.40 -6.84
N ARG A 49 6.29 -9.77 -5.55
CA ARG A 49 6.68 -11.13 -5.13
C ARG A 49 5.67 -12.17 -5.59
N HIS A 50 4.37 -11.87 -5.45
CA HIS A 50 3.28 -12.74 -5.89
C HIS A 50 3.36 -13.00 -7.40
N ASP A 51 3.56 -11.95 -8.20
CA ASP A 51 3.62 -12.05 -9.66
C ASP A 51 4.84 -12.89 -10.10
N ILE A 52 6.00 -12.77 -9.44
CA ILE A 52 7.18 -13.61 -9.70
C ILE A 52 6.87 -15.10 -9.41
N VAL A 53 6.33 -15.40 -8.23
CA VAL A 53 6.02 -16.79 -7.83
C VAL A 53 4.93 -17.39 -8.72
N ALA A 54 3.87 -16.64 -9.00
CA ALA A 54 2.79 -17.08 -9.89
C ALA A 54 3.29 -17.30 -11.33
N GLY A 55 4.20 -16.45 -11.81
CA GLY A 55 4.83 -16.59 -13.12
C GLY A 55 5.69 -17.85 -13.25
N GLU A 56 6.40 -18.25 -12.19
CA GLU A 56 7.14 -19.52 -12.13
C GLU A 56 6.18 -20.71 -12.15
N LEU A 57 5.14 -20.70 -11.31
CA LEU A 57 4.15 -21.78 -11.23
C LEU A 57 3.45 -21.99 -12.58
N ALA A 58 2.97 -20.92 -13.20
CA ALA A 58 2.33 -20.97 -14.51
C ALA A 58 3.24 -21.57 -15.59
N ARG A 59 4.55 -21.29 -15.52
CA ARG A 59 5.54 -21.86 -16.44
C ARG A 59 5.68 -23.38 -16.22
N ARG A 60 5.81 -23.82 -14.97
CA ARG A 60 5.88 -25.26 -14.62
C ARG A 60 4.62 -26.01 -15.05
N ASP A 61 3.44 -25.42 -14.82
CA ASP A 61 2.15 -26.01 -15.21
C ASP A 61 1.98 -26.07 -16.73
N GLY A 62 2.63 -25.16 -17.47
CA GLY A 62 2.75 -25.19 -18.93
C GLY A 62 3.68 -26.27 -19.48
N GLY A 63 4.44 -26.96 -18.62
CA GLY A 63 5.41 -28.00 -19.00
C GLY A 63 6.80 -27.48 -19.36
N ASP A 64 7.05 -26.19 -19.17
CA ASP A 64 8.36 -25.57 -19.38
C ASP A 64 9.31 -25.88 -18.21
N ALA A 65 10.61 -25.92 -18.49
CA ALA A 65 11.63 -26.16 -17.47
C ALA A 65 11.67 -25.02 -16.43
N PRO A 66 12.10 -25.28 -15.17
CA PRO A 66 12.44 -24.25 -14.17
C PRO A 66 13.26 -23.09 -14.78
N SER A 67 12.94 -21.82 -14.47
CA SER A 67 13.69 -20.69 -15.04
C SER A 67 14.98 -20.50 -14.27
N ASP A 68 16.04 -20.18 -14.99
CA ASP A 68 17.21 -19.59 -14.37
C ASP A 68 17.02 -18.09 -14.09
N VAL A 69 18.00 -17.49 -13.42
CA VAL A 69 17.96 -16.06 -13.05
C VAL A 69 17.96 -15.15 -14.28
N SER A 70 18.62 -15.54 -15.38
CA SER A 70 18.66 -14.73 -16.60
C SER A 70 17.29 -14.68 -17.26
N ASP A 71 16.65 -15.84 -17.40
CA ASP A 71 15.30 -15.96 -17.97
C ASP A 71 14.26 -15.20 -17.13
N LEU A 72 14.39 -15.24 -15.79
CA LEU A 72 13.54 -14.45 -14.91
C LEU A 72 13.71 -12.95 -15.18
N VAL A 73 14.96 -12.46 -15.19
CA VAL A 73 15.26 -11.04 -15.40
C VAL A 73 14.73 -10.53 -16.73
N ASP A 74 14.87 -11.30 -17.81
CA ASP A 74 14.35 -10.95 -19.13
C ASP A 74 12.83 -10.82 -19.16
N ARG A 75 12.12 -11.58 -18.31
CA ARG A 75 10.65 -11.59 -18.20
C ARG A 75 10.09 -10.64 -17.16
N LEU A 76 10.89 -10.13 -16.23
CA LEU A 76 10.42 -9.20 -15.19
C LEU A 76 9.58 -8.02 -15.73
N PRO A 77 9.92 -7.38 -16.87
CA PRO A 77 9.09 -6.31 -17.42
C PRO A 77 7.67 -6.75 -17.75
N GLU A 78 7.49 -7.98 -18.25
CA GLU A 78 6.17 -8.56 -18.54
C GLU A 78 5.45 -8.94 -17.24
N ILE A 79 6.14 -9.64 -16.34
CA ILE A 79 5.61 -10.12 -15.05
C ILE A 79 5.06 -8.95 -14.20
N LEU A 80 5.77 -7.82 -14.17
CA LEU A 80 5.41 -6.68 -13.32
C LEU A 80 4.48 -5.65 -14.01
N ALA A 81 4.28 -5.75 -15.33
CA ALA A 81 3.46 -4.79 -16.07
C ALA A 81 1.96 -4.91 -15.79
N ASP A 82 1.50 -6.08 -15.39
CA ASP A 82 0.08 -6.45 -15.37
C ASP A 82 -0.78 -5.63 -14.37
N ARG A 83 -0.13 -4.97 -13.40
CA ARG A 83 -0.79 -4.21 -12.33
C ARG A 83 -0.55 -2.70 -12.37
N ILE A 84 -0.03 -2.16 -13.47
CA ILE A 84 0.10 -0.72 -13.67
C ILE A 84 -1.29 -0.13 -13.96
N HIS A 85 -2.03 0.23 -12.91
CA HIS A 85 -3.31 0.91 -13.07
C HIS A 85 -3.12 2.35 -13.58
N ALA A 86 -4.08 2.79 -14.40
CA ALA A 86 -4.17 4.16 -14.88
C ALA A 86 -4.12 5.15 -13.69
N PRO A 87 -3.48 6.33 -13.86
CA PRO A 87 -3.37 7.30 -12.78
C PRO A 87 -4.77 7.65 -12.28
N GLY A 88 -5.01 7.44 -10.98
CA GLY A 88 -6.13 8.05 -10.29
C GLY A 88 -6.09 9.58 -10.42
N PRO A 89 -7.16 10.30 -10.07
CA PRO A 89 -7.20 11.76 -10.17
C PRO A 89 -5.94 12.32 -9.50
N GLY A 90 -5.12 13.03 -10.27
CA GLY A 90 -3.71 13.34 -9.98
C GLY A 90 -3.48 13.96 -8.61
N ARG A 91 -3.40 13.12 -7.58
CA ARG A 91 -2.91 13.51 -6.26
C ARG A 91 -1.41 13.67 -6.39
N LEU A 92 -0.90 14.82 -5.97
CA LEU A 92 0.52 15.03 -5.85
C LEU A 92 1.05 13.92 -4.93
N PRO A 93 2.03 13.10 -5.37
CA PRO A 93 2.62 12.10 -4.50
C PRO A 93 3.16 12.82 -3.25
N ALA A 94 2.62 12.52 -2.07
CA ALA A 94 3.31 12.84 -0.85
C ALA A 94 4.66 12.13 -0.89
N SER A 95 5.73 12.80 -0.44
CA SER A 95 7.14 12.41 -0.55
C SER A 95 7.39 10.89 -0.71
N MET A 96 8.13 10.53 -1.76
CA MET A 96 8.39 9.17 -2.26
C MET A 96 9.37 8.35 -1.40
N GLU A 97 9.51 8.64 -0.12
CA GLU A 97 10.25 7.80 0.80
C GLU A 97 9.24 7.05 1.69
N PRO A 98 8.73 5.90 1.24
CA PRO A 98 8.19 4.97 2.20
C PRO A 98 9.33 4.68 3.17
N GLY A 99 9.21 5.19 4.41
CA GLY A 99 10.16 4.86 5.47
C GLY A 99 10.28 3.34 5.65
N GLU A 100 11.15 2.90 6.55
CA GLU A 100 11.30 1.48 6.82
C GLU A 100 9.94 0.82 7.13
N LEU A 101 9.64 -0.24 6.38
CA LEU A 101 8.44 -1.02 6.60
C LEU A 101 8.63 -1.86 7.86
N HIS A 102 7.76 -1.64 8.83
CA HIS A 102 7.75 -2.36 10.10
C HIS A 102 6.31 -2.75 10.45
N GLY A 103 6.14 -3.78 11.27
CA GLY A 103 4.85 -4.21 11.78
C GLY A 103 4.36 -5.53 11.16
N ALA A 104 3.26 -6.05 11.69
CA ALA A 104 2.83 -7.44 11.47
C ALA A 104 2.67 -7.81 9.99
N LEU A 105 2.16 -6.90 9.14
CA LEU A 105 2.00 -7.16 7.71
C LEU A 105 3.36 -7.24 6.97
N ALA A 106 4.33 -6.41 7.38
CA ALA A 106 5.68 -6.45 6.82
C ALA A 106 6.45 -7.70 7.30
N ASP A 107 6.30 -8.05 8.58
CA ASP A 107 6.89 -9.25 9.17
C ASP A 107 6.37 -10.52 8.50
N ARG A 108 5.05 -10.59 8.23
CA ARG A 108 4.44 -11.69 7.48
C ARG A 108 4.97 -11.78 6.05
N LEU A 109 5.17 -10.66 5.35
CA LEU A 109 5.82 -10.69 4.05
C LEU A 109 7.23 -11.27 4.16
N ALA A 110 8.03 -10.80 5.12
CA ALA A 110 9.39 -11.30 5.35
C ALA A 110 9.39 -12.81 5.62
N GLU A 111 8.49 -13.30 6.47
CA GLU A 111 8.30 -14.72 6.76
C GLU A 111 7.96 -15.54 5.51
N ILE A 112 7.02 -15.06 4.67
CA ILE A 112 6.67 -15.74 3.43
C ILE A 112 7.87 -15.79 2.48
N THR A 113 8.55 -14.66 2.29
CA THR A 113 9.73 -14.58 1.40
C THR A 113 10.95 -15.31 1.95
N GLY A 114 11.03 -15.57 3.26
CA GLY A 114 12.10 -16.35 3.87
C GLY A 114 11.97 -17.85 3.67
N ARG A 115 10.79 -18.34 3.24
CA ARG A 115 10.54 -19.77 2.99
C ARG A 115 10.95 -20.24 1.61
N VAL A 116 11.01 -19.34 0.63
CA VAL A 116 11.33 -19.66 -0.77
C VAL A 116 12.25 -18.60 -1.39
N PRO A 117 13.25 -18.99 -2.20
CA PRO A 117 14.12 -18.05 -2.90
C PRO A 117 13.36 -17.35 -4.03
N ILE A 118 12.80 -16.16 -3.77
CA ILE A 118 12.01 -15.41 -4.78
C ILE A 118 12.92 -14.83 -5.88
N GLU A 119 14.19 -14.57 -5.58
CA GLU A 119 15.21 -14.14 -6.52
C GLU A 119 15.63 -15.26 -7.50
N SER A 120 15.41 -16.51 -7.12
CA SER A 120 15.73 -17.71 -7.89
C SER A 120 14.61 -18.76 -7.75
N PRO A 121 13.38 -18.46 -8.20
CA PRO A 121 12.22 -19.31 -7.94
C PRO A 121 12.34 -20.68 -8.63
N GLY A 122 13.19 -20.80 -9.66
CA GLY A 122 13.55 -22.07 -10.29
C GLY A 122 14.20 -23.08 -9.33
N ASP A 123 14.89 -22.62 -8.28
CA ASP A 123 15.57 -23.48 -7.30
C ASP A 123 14.62 -24.06 -6.25
N ALA A 124 13.43 -23.47 -6.10
CA ALA A 124 12.41 -23.93 -5.16
C ALA A 124 11.60 -25.10 -5.75
N ASP A 125 11.11 -26.00 -4.90
CA ASP A 125 10.16 -27.03 -5.35
C ASP A 125 8.77 -26.42 -5.62
N HIS A 126 7.95 -27.15 -6.37
CA HIS A 126 6.65 -26.66 -6.81
C HIS A 126 5.66 -26.48 -5.64
N GLU A 127 5.71 -27.35 -4.63
CA GLU A 127 4.79 -27.32 -3.49
C GLU A 127 5.07 -26.11 -2.59
N ALA A 128 6.33 -25.80 -2.34
CA ALA A 128 6.77 -24.64 -1.59
C ALA A 128 6.38 -23.33 -2.30
N LEU A 129 6.55 -23.27 -3.62
CA LEU A 129 6.10 -22.12 -4.42
C LEU A 129 4.58 -21.97 -4.39
N ALA A 130 3.82 -23.06 -4.50
CA ALA A 130 2.36 -23.02 -4.44
C ALA A 130 1.87 -22.54 -3.06
N SER A 131 2.50 -23.00 -1.97
CA SER A 131 2.21 -22.49 -0.63
C SER A 131 2.54 -21.01 -0.49
N ALA A 132 3.71 -20.58 -0.99
CA ALA A 132 4.10 -19.17 -0.92
C ALA A 132 3.18 -18.27 -1.77
N GLU A 133 2.74 -18.72 -2.96
CA GLU A 133 1.76 -18.00 -3.79
C GLU A 133 0.45 -17.79 -3.04
N HIS A 134 -0.06 -18.85 -2.40
CA HIS A 134 -1.29 -18.79 -1.62
C HIS A 134 -1.18 -17.76 -0.50
N ASP A 135 -0.10 -17.82 0.30
CA ASP A 135 0.09 -16.92 1.43
C ASP A 135 0.31 -15.47 0.99
N LEU A 136 1.04 -15.25 -0.11
CA LEU A 136 1.20 -13.91 -0.71
C LEU A 136 -0.13 -13.36 -1.21
N ARG A 137 -0.98 -14.20 -1.79
CA ARG A 137 -2.32 -13.82 -2.26
C ARG A 137 -3.24 -13.42 -1.11
N GLU A 138 -3.22 -14.16 -0.01
CA GLU A 138 -3.97 -13.82 1.19
C GLU A 138 -3.49 -12.50 1.81
N LEU A 139 -2.16 -12.32 1.91
CA LEU A 139 -1.55 -11.10 2.41
C LEU A 139 -1.89 -9.89 1.51
N GLU A 140 -1.84 -10.04 0.18
CA GLU A 140 -2.23 -8.97 -0.76
C GLU A 140 -3.67 -8.55 -0.53
N ALA A 141 -4.58 -9.51 -0.35
CA ALA A 141 -5.99 -9.24 -0.13
C ALA A 141 -6.22 -8.48 1.19
N GLU A 142 -5.45 -8.81 2.24
CA GLU A 142 -5.49 -8.11 3.53
C GLU A 142 -4.96 -6.69 3.45
N VAL A 143 -3.75 -6.51 2.91
CA VAL A 143 -3.15 -5.19 2.70
C VAL A 143 -4.06 -4.32 1.82
N SER A 144 -4.68 -4.91 0.79
CA SER A 144 -5.66 -4.25 -0.07
C SER A 144 -6.93 -3.81 0.68
N ARG A 145 -7.42 -4.60 1.65
CA ARG A 145 -8.55 -4.21 2.51
C ARG A 145 -8.17 -3.04 3.40
N CYS A 146 -7.05 -3.11 4.11
CA CYS A 146 -6.56 -2.01 4.95
C CYS A 146 -6.39 -0.73 4.14
N ARG A 147 -5.78 -0.81 2.96
CA ARG A 147 -5.60 0.32 2.04
C ARG A 147 -6.93 0.97 1.66
N ARG A 148 -7.96 0.18 1.32
CA ARG A 148 -9.29 0.71 0.98
C ARG A 148 -9.90 1.46 2.17
N GLN A 149 -9.85 0.89 3.36
CA GLN A 149 -10.38 1.54 4.56
C GLN A 149 -9.64 2.86 4.85
N LEU A 150 -8.31 2.91 4.67
CA LEU A 150 -7.54 4.15 4.78
C LEU A 150 -8.00 5.21 3.78
N PHE A 151 -8.26 4.83 2.52
CA PHE A 151 -8.83 5.76 1.54
C PHE A 151 -10.20 6.27 1.97
N ASP A 152 -11.07 5.41 2.50
CA ASP A 152 -12.39 5.82 3.01
C ASP A 152 -12.24 6.85 4.14
N ARG A 153 -11.27 6.66 5.06
CA ARG A 153 -10.97 7.64 6.13
C ARG A 153 -10.42 8.96 5.57
N ILE A 154 -9.47 8.90 4.63
CA ILE A 154 -8.93 10.09 3.97
C ILE A 154 -10.03 10.87 3.27
N ASP A 155 -10.92 10.20 2.55
CA ASP A 155 -11.99 10.81 1.79
C ASP A 155 -13.06 11.42 2.70
N ALA A 156 -13.37 10.81 3.85
CA ALA A 156 -14.24 11.40 4.86
C ALA A 156 -13.69 12.70 5.45
N VAL A 157 -12.41 12.70 5.85
CA VAL A 157 -11.74 13.92 6.37
C VAL A 157 -11.65 14.99 5.28
N GLN A 158 -11.33 14.61 4.04
CA GLN A 158 -11.26 15.52 2.90
C GLN A 158 -12.63 16.15 2.60
N ALA A 159 -13.71 15.37 2.65
CA ALA A 159 -15.06 15.85 2.42
C ALA A 159 -15.46 16.93 3.44
N GLU A 160 -15.12 16.74 4.71
CA GLU A 160 -15.37 17.73 5.77
C GLU A 160 -14.56 19.02 5.55
N ILE A 161 -13.27 18.91 5.20
CA ILE A 161 -12.45 20.08 4.85
C ILE A 161 -13.07 20.84 3.67
N THR A 162 -13.44 20.14 2.60
CA THR A 162 -14.08 20.76 1.43
C THR A 162 -15.42 21.43 1.78
N ARG A 163 -16.23 20.82 2.66
CA ARG A 163 -17.48 21.40 3.14
C ARG A 163 -17.23 22.75 3.83
N ARG A 164 -16.23 22.85 4.71
CA ARG A 164 -15.89 24.10 5.42
C ARG A 164 -15.43 25.23 4.50
N TYR A 165 -14.69 24.91 3.44
CA TYR A 165 -14.34 25.89 2.42
C TYR A 165 -15.57 26.36 1.63
N ARG A 166 -16.46 25.43 1.27
CA ARG A 166 -17.71 25.76 0.56
C ARG A 166 -18.62 26.67 1.39
N GLU A 167 -18.67 26.45 2.70
CA GLU A 167 -19.50 27.23 3.64
C GLU A 167 -18.82 28.50 4.16
N GLY A 168 -17.55 28.74 3.80
CA GLY A 168 -16.80 29.93 4.22
C GLY A 168 -16.32 29.92 5.67
N VAL A 169 -16.38 28.76 6.34
CA VAL A 169 -15.88 28.55 7.71
C VAL A 169 -14.35 28.52 7.76
N ALA A 170 -13.70 28.13 6.65
CA ALA A 170 -12.24 28.15 6.49
C ALA A 170 -11.84 29.08 5.33
N LYS A 171 -10.75 29.85 5.50
CA LYS A 171 -10.22 30.73 4.44
C LYS A 171 -8.97 30.15 3.80
N VAL A 172 -8.72 30.54 2.55
CA VAL A 172 -7.50 30.12 1.82
C VAL A 172 -6.26 30.79 2.42
N ASP A 173 -6.40 32.01 2.94
CA ASP A 173 -5.32 32.75 3.59
C ASP A 173 -4.71 31.98 4.78
N ASP A 174 -5.51 31.16 5.46
CA ASP A 174 -5.06 30.29 6.57
C ASP A 174 -4.06 29.19 6.12
N LEU A 175 -3.95 28.92 4.81
CA LEU A 175 -2.93 28.03 4.23
C LEU A 175 -1.61 28.75 3.98
N LEU A 176 -1.64 30.05 3.69
CA LEU A 176 -0.48 30.84 3.30
C LEU A 176 0.24 31.43 4.52
N ALA A 177 -0.50 31.80 5.56
CA ALA A 177 0.07 32.35 6.80
C ALA A 177 0.99 31.35 7.56
N ARG A 178 0.86 30.04 7.33
CA ARG A 178 1.73 29.01 7.93
C ARG A 178 3.04 28.78 7.17
N GLY A 179 3.19 29.31 5.96
CA GLY A 179 4.43 29.20 5.17
C GLY A 179 5.52 30.20 5.58
N ASP A 180 5.13 31.28 6.26
CA ASP A 180 6.03 32.39 6.65
C ASP A 180 6.64 32.24 8.06
N GLU A 181 6.27 31.20 8.82
CA GLU A 181 6.82 30.93 10.18
C GLU A 181 7.86 29.78 10.21
N ALA A 182 8.36 29.32 9.05
CA ALA A 182 9.37 28.26 8.94
C ALA A 182 10.78 28.79 8.61
#